data_AF-A0A329T8S1-F1
#
_entry.id   AF-A0A329T8S1-F1
#
_cell.length_a   1.000
_cell.length_b   1.000
_cell.length_c   1.000
_cell.angle_alpha   90.00
_cell.angle_beta   90.00
_cell.angle_gamma   90.00
#
_symmetry.space_group_name_H-M   'P 1'
#
loop_
_entity.id
_entity.type
_entity.pdbx_description
1 polymer ?
#
loop_
_entity_poly.entity_id
_entity_poly.type
_entity_poly.pdbx_seq_one_letter_code
_entity_poly.pdbx_strand_id
1 'polypeptide(L)'
;MSTSPETLLETLSSELSNGEFESARSTATELEEKYRTRRGDEVVRIQQSRALYLAVKQEGVSLEEASKLNEFSGLGGGTQFLRALLLTVVTTVVETHEELVAEERLVAVTDVAQALIDELLDAEKRLVEKTSSTQKVIDTSEIPPSVRLTVDSVDRRSISVDEETAIRTTVTNVGEATADGVDIRIGSTNGITPDTESHTIGALGASEKVEFSLHVVGDGSGSQSVDLRVHSDNAGTDLATVVLTVQEERLSPIGNFENSPTDPDGDGLYEDINGDGRFDLVDVQALFANLDDETIQNNPEAFDFNGDGSVDIVDVQQLFTQL
;
A
#
# COMPACT_ATOMS: atom_id res chain seq x y z
N MET A 1 -15.83 -23.85 -14.53
CA MET A 1 -14.84 -23.28 -15.47
C MET A 1 -14.59 -21.87 -14.98
N SER A 2 -13.35 -21.47 -14.77
CA SER A 2 -13.06 -20.12 -14.30
C SER A 2 -13.42 -19.11 -15.40
N THR A 3 -14.20 -18.09 -15.07
CA THR A 3 -14.49 -16.95 -15.95
C THR A 3 -13.19 -16.23 -16.31
N SER A 4 -13.04 -15.79 -17.56
CA SER A 4 -11.86 -15.04 -17.98
C SER A 4 -12.01 -13.55 -17.57
N PRO A 5 -10.91 -12.81 -17.35
CA PRO A 5 -10.99 -11.39 -17.02
C PRO A 5 -11.72 -10.57 -18.07
N GLU A 6 -11.62 -10.94 -19.34
CA GLU A 6 -12.33 -10.25 -20.43
C GLU A 6 -13.85 -10.38 -20.27
N THR A 7 -14.35 -11.58 -19.93
CA THR A 7 -15.78 -11.78 -19.62
C THR A 7 -16.20 -11.06 -18.35
N LEU A 8 -15.33 -10.99 -17.33
CA LEU A 8 -15.63 -10.23 -16.10
C LEU A 8 -15.69 -8.71 -16.38
N LEU A 9 -14.83 -8.18 -17.23
CA LEU A 9 -14.85 -6.78 -17.66
C LEU A 9 -16.13 -6.44 -18.44
N GLU A 10 -16.54 -7.29 -19.38
CA GLU A 10 -17.81 -7.16 -20.10
C GLU A 10 -19.01 -7.20 -19.16
N THR A 11 -18.98 -8.11 -18.17
CA THR A 11 -20.02 -8.23 -17.14
C THR A 11 -20.09 -6.95 -16.31
N LEU A 12 -18.95 -6.48 -15.81
CA LEU A 12 -18.82 -5.27 -15.01
C LEU A 12 -19.32 -4.03 -15.77
N SER A 13 -18.98 -3.92 -17.06
CA SER A 13 -19.47 -2.84 -17.92
C SER A 13 -21.00 -2.81 -17.99
N SER A 14 -21.63 -3.99 -18.18
CA SER A 14 -23.09 -4.12 -18.19
C SER A 14 -23.71 -3.75 -16.83
N GLU A 15 -23.18 -4.27 -15.73
CA GLU A 15 -23.69 -4.02 -14.38
C GLU A 15 -23.63 -2.53 -14.02
N LEU A 16 -22.51 -1.87 -14.28
CA LEU A 16 -22.35 -0.43 -14.06
C LEU A 16 -23.32 0.40 -14.92
N SER A 17 -23.53 0.01 -16.18
CA SER A 17 -24.46 0.69 -17.08
C SER A 17 -25.92 0.54 -16.63
N ASN A 18 -26.26 -0.56 -15.98
CA ASN A 18 -27.59 -0.84 -15.45
C ASN A 18 -27.80 -0.30 -14.03
N GLY A 19 -26.76 0.23 -13.37
CA GLY A 19 -26.82 0.67 -11.97
C GLY A 19 -26.88 -0.49 -10.96
N GLU A 20 -26.39 -1.66 -11.33
CA GLU A 20 -26.40 -2.88 -10.52
C GLU A 20 -25.15 -2.95 -9.61
N PHE A 21 -24.98 -1.97 -8.71
CA PHE A 21 -23.73 -1.75 -7.97
C PHE A 21 -23.31 -2.89 -7.04
N GLU A 22 -24.26 -3.62 -6.44
CA GLU A 22 -23.95 -4.79 -5.62
C GLU A 22 -23.38 -5.94 -6.45
N SER A 23 -23.93 -6.17 -7.65
CA SER A 23 -23.38 -7.15 -8.59
C SER A 23 -22.01 -6.71 -9.10
N ALA A 24 -21.88 -5.42 -9.48
CA ALA A 24 -20.60 -4.83 -9.90
C ALA A 24 -19.52 -4.98 -8.82
N ARG A 25 -19.85 -4.84 -7.54
CA ARG A 25 -18.93 -5.06 -6.42
C ARG A 25 -18.42 -6.50 -6.37
N SER A 26 -19.32 -7.47 -6.55
CA SER A 26 -18.93 -8.89 -6.62
C SER A 26 -18.01 -9.16 -7.81
N THR A 27 -18.35 -8.65 -8.99
CA THR A 27 -17.56 -8.81 -10.21
C THR A 27 -16.17 -8.16 -10.08
N ALA A 28 -16.09 -6.96 -9.50
CA ALA A 28 -14.83 -6.27 -9.24
C ALA A 28 -13.92 -7.07 -8.28
N THR A 29 -14.50 -7.70 -7.25
CA THR A 29 -13.77 -8.56 -6.31
C THR A 29 -13.21 -9.80 -7.01
N GLU A 30 -13.99 -10.45 -7.88
CA GLU A 30 -13.50 -11.59 -8.67
C GLU A 30 -12.39 -11.17 -9.65
N LEU A 31 -12.53 -10.00 -10.27
CA LEU A 31 -11.54 -9.43 -11.17
C LEU A 31 -10.22 -9.12 -10.44
N GLU A 32 -10.28 -8.57 -9.22
CA GLU A 32 -9.10 -8.31 -8.39
C GLU A 32 -8.32 -9.60 -8.11
N GLU A 33 -9.01 -10.67 -7.69
CA GLU A 33 -8.37 -11.97 -7.43
C GLU A 33 -7.74 -12.57 -8.69
N LYS A 34 -8.41 -12.41 -9.83
CA LYS A 34 -7.87 -12.82 -11.14
C LYS A 34 -6.59 -12.09 -11.49
N TYR A 35 -6.58 -10.77 -11.32
CA TYR A 35 -5.41 -9.95 -11.61
C TYR A 35 -4.27 -10.22 -10.64
N ARG A 36 -4.57 -10.47 -9.36
CA ARG A 36 -3.57 -10.90 -8.37
C ARG A 36 -2.85 -12.18 -8.82
N THR A 37 -3.59 -13.17 -9.31
CA THR A 37 -3.04 -14.43 -9.81
C THR A 37 -2.22 -14.24 -11.10
N ARG A 38 -2.75 -13.51 -12.09
CA ARG A 38 -2.06 -13.29 -13.39
C ARG A 38 -0.75 -12.50 -13.25
N ARG A 39 -0.64 -11.65 -12.23
CA ARG A 39 0.50 -10.73 -12.02
C ARG A 39 1.84 -11.47 -11.85
N GLY A 40 1.85 -12.65 -11.23
CA GLY A 40 3.08 -13.37 -10.91
C GLY A 40 3.95 -13.63 -12.15
N ASP A 41 3.42 -14.45 -13.06
CA ASP A 41 4.08 -14.89 -14.29
C ASP A 41 4.28 -13.75 -15.29
N GLU A 42 3.30 -12.86 -15.39
CA GLU A 42 3.36 -11.71 -16.29
C GLU A 42 4.49 -10.75 -15.89
N VAL A 43 4.64 -10.45 -14.59
CA VAL A 43 5.73 -9.59 -14.12
C VAL A 43 7.08 -10.26 -14.31
N VAL A 44 7.22 -11.57 -14.09
CA VAL A 44 8.49 -12.28 -14.38
C VAL A 44 8.84 -12.08 -15.86
N ARG A 45 7.87 -12.34 -16.75
CA ARG A 45 8.05 -12.20 -18.20
C ARG A 45 8.41 -10.78 -18.62
N ILE A 46 7.78 -9.75 -18.05
CA ILE A 46 8.11 -8.35 -18.30
C ILE A 46 9.56 -8.07 -17.86
N GLN A 47 9.97 -8.53 -16.68
CA GLN A 47 11.33 -8.32 -16.19
C GLN A 47 12.38 -9.03 -17.06
N GLN A 48 12.17 -10.30 -17.39
CA GLN A 48 13.04 -11.05 -18.30
C GLN A 48 13.10 -10.40 -19.70
N SER A 49 11.97 -9.87 -20.19
CA SER A 49 11.92 -9.17 -21.47
C SER A 49 12.75 -7.89 -21.45
N ARG A 50 12.69 -7.12 -20.36
CA ARG A 50 13.52 -5.92 -20.17
C ARG A 50 15.00 -6.26 -20.07
N ALA A 51 15.34 -7.31 -19.32
CA ALA A 51 16.71 -7.80 -19.17
C ALA A 51 17.34 -8.13 -20.53
N LEU A 52 16.67 -8.99 -21.30
CA LEU A 52 17.08 -9.37 -22.64
C LEU A 52 17.17 -8.17 -23.59
N TYR A 53 16.19 -7.25 -23.53
CA TYR A 53 16.20 -6.03 -24.34
C TYR A 53 17.41 -5.13 -24.05
N LEU A 54 17.80 -4.99 -22.78
CA LEU A 54 18.99 -4.22 -22.39
C LEU A 54 20.30 -4.93 -22.78
N ALA A 55 20.28 -6.27 -22.84
CA ALA A 55 21.41 -7.10 -23.25
C ALA A 55 21.57 -7.28 -24.77
N VAL A 56 20.73 -6.66 -25.61
CA VAL A 56 20.75 -6.81 -27.08
C VAL A 56 22.12 -6.55 -27.72
N LYS A 57 22.96 -5.70 -27.10
CA LYS A 57 24.33 -5.45 -27.59
C LYS A 57 25.33 -6.57 -27.29
N GLN A 58 25.02 -7.47 -26.36
CA GLN A 58 25.94 -8.48 -25.84
C GLN A 58 25.53 -9.91 -26.24
N GLU A 59 24.24 -10.20 -26.42
CA GLU A 59 23.73 -11.59 -26.51
C GLU A 59 23.20 -12.02 -27.89
N GLY A 60 23.43 -11.24 -28.95
CA GLY A 60 23.07 -11.66 -30.31
C GLY A 60 21.55 -11.66 -30.62
N VAL A 61 20.75 -11.01 -29.78
CA VAL A 61 19.31 -10.79 -30.01
C VAL A 61 19.13 -9.95 -31.28
N SER A 62 18.29 -10.43 -32.20
CA SER A 62 18.00 -9.68 -33.43
C SER A 62 17.19 -8.42 -33.15
N LEU A 63 17.24 -7.44 -34.06
CA LEU A 63 16.43 -6.22 -33.94
C LEU A 63 14.92 -6.53 -33.86
N GLU A 64 14.47 -7.58 -34.55
CA GLU A 64 13.08 -8.02 -34.51
C GLU A 64 12.69 -8.56 -33.13
N GLU A 65 13.55 -9.37 -32.51
CA GLU A 65 13.34 -9.88 -31.15
C GLU A 65 13.38 -8.76 -30.12
N ALA A 66 14.36 -7.86 -30.21
CA ALA A 66 14.44 -6.68 -29.35
C ALA A 66 13.16 -5.81 -29.42
N SER A 67 12.59 -5.64 -30.62
CA SER A 67 11.33 -4.93 -30.79
C SER A 67 10.17 -5.64 -30.09
N LYS A 68 10.08 -6.97 -30.17
CA LYS A 68 9.03 -7.76 -29.50
C LYS A 68 9.13 -7.64 -27.98
N LEU A 69 10.35 -7.75 -27.44
CA LEU A 69 10.62 -7.65 -26.00
C LEU A 69 10.23 -6.28 -25.43
N ASN A 70 10.62 -5.19 -26.12
CA ASN A 70 10.29 -3.83 -25.70
C ASN A 70 8.78 -3.54 -25.80
N GLU A 71 8.14 -3.96 -26.90
CA GLU A 71 6.69 -3.83 -27.08
C GLU A 71 5.93 -4.56 -25.97
N PHE A 72 6.29 -5.81 -25.67
CA PHE A 72 5.67 -6.60 -24.60
C PHE A 72 5.87 -5.95 -23.23
N SER A 73 7.08 -5.46 -22.94
CA SER A 73 7.40 -4.82 -21.66
C SER A 73 6.60 -3.52 -21.45
N GLY A 74 6.39 -2.75 -22.51
CA GLY A 74 5.56 -1.55 -22.50
C GLY A 74 4.07 -1.86 -22.33
N LEU A 75 3.55 -2.81 -23.11
CA LEU A 75 2.16 -3.26 -23.02
C LEU A 75 1.85 -3.81 -21.62
N GLY A 76 2.68 -4.72 -21.11
CA GLY A 76 2.46 -5.32 -19.78
C GLY A 76 2.45 -4.29 -18.66
N GLY A 77 3.38 -3.32 -18.67
CA GLY A 77 3.38 -2.23 -17.71
C GLY A 77 2.13 -1.34 -17.79
N GLY A 78 1.71 -0.98 -19.01
CA GLY A 78 0.50 -0.19 -19.24
C GLY A 78 -0.78 -0.91 -18.81
N THR A 79 -0.92 -2.19 -19.16
CA THR A 79 -2.08 -3.01 -18.75
C THR A 79 -2.15 -3.12 -17.23
N GLN A 80 -1.02 -3.31 -16.54
CA GLN A 80 -1.02 -3.37 -15.07
C GLN A 80 -1.46 -2.05 -14.41
N PHE A 81 -1.07 -0.92 -14.99
CA PHE A 81 -1.53 0.39 -14.55
C PHE A 81 -3.05 0.55 -14.75
N LEU A 82 -3.56 0.20 -15.94
CA LEU A 82 -4.99 0.26 -16.23
C LEU A 82 -5.83 -0.63 -15.31
N ARG A 83 -5.37 -1.85 -15.00
CA ARG A 83 -6.03 -2.74 -14.02
C ARG A 83 -6.17 -2.07 -12.65
N ALA A 84 -5.09 -1.49 -12.14
CA ALA A 84 -5.10 -0.82 -10.84
C ALA A 84 -6.03 0.41 -10.85
N LEU A 85 -5.93 1.23 -11.89
CA LEU A 85 -6.76 2.42 -12.05
C LEU A 85 -8.25 2.07 -12.14
N LEU A 86 -8.60 1.04 -12.93
CA LEU A 86 -9.97 0.56 -13.04
C LEU A 86 -10.51 0.12 -11.68
N LEU A 87 -9.77 -0.71 -10.94
CA LEU A 87 -10.21 -1.18 -9.62
C LEU A 87 -10.46 -0.01 -8.67
N THR A 88 -9.58 0.99 -8.64
CA THR A 88 -9.78 2.20 -7.82
C THR A 88 -11.06 2.95 -8.19
N VAL A 89 -11.28 3.20 -9.49
CA VAL A 89 -12.46 3.94 -9.95
C VAL A 89 -13.73 3.14 -9.68
N VAL A 90 -13.73 1.83 -9.95
CA VAL A 90 -14.89 0.96 -9.73
C VAL A 90 -15.23 0.84 -8.25
N THR A 91 -14.22 0.67 -7.37
CA THR A 91 -14.42 0.71 -5.92
C THR A 91 -15.08 2.02 -5.50
N THR A 92 -14.60 3.15 -6.02
CA THR A 92 -15.22 4.46 -5.76
C THR A 92 -16.70 4.46 -6.17
N VAL A 93 -17.01 4.01 -7.39
CA VAL A 93 -18.40 3.94 -7.86
C VAL A 93 -19.26 3.06 -6.97
N VAL A 94 -18.85 1.81 -6.69
CA VAL A 94 -19.71 0.86 -5.97
C VAL A 94 -19.86 1.22 -4.48
N GLU A 95 -18.84 1.78 -3.84
CA GLU A 95 -18.87 2.08 -2.41
C GLU A 95 -19.50 3.45 -2.10
N THR A 96 -19.40 4.42 -3.02
CA THR A 96 -19.87 5.80 -2.79
C THR A 96 -21.01 6.22 -3.71
N HIS A 97 -21.69 5.28 -4.38
CA HIS A 97 -22.71 5.60 -5.38
C HIS A 97 -23.81 6.54 -4.86
N GLU A 98 -24.29 6.37 -3.62
CA GLU A 98 -25.32 7.25 -3.04
C GLU A 98 -24.85 8.70 -2.90
N GLU A 99 -23.60 8.91 -2.46
CA GLU A 99 -22.98 10.23 -2.35
C GLU A 99 -22.76 10.84 -3.74
N LEU A 100 -22.27 10.04 -4.69
CA LEU A 100 -22.10 10.47 -6.08
C LEU A 100 -23.42 10.85 -6.74
N VAL A 101 -24.54 10.23 -6.37
CA VAL A 101 -25.89 10.64 -6.80
C VAL A 101 -26.26 11.98 -6.20
N ALA A 102 -26.04 12.17 -4.89
CA ALA A 102 -26.32 13.42 -4.20
C ALA A 102 -25.49 14.60 -4.75
N GLU A 103 -24.27 14.34 -5.21
CA GLU A 103 -23.36 15.31 -5.82
C GLU A 103 -23.56 15.48 -7.35
N GLU A 104 -24.50 14.78 -7.98
CA GLU A 104 -24.71 14.76 -9.43
C GLU A 104 -23.47 14.31 -10.24
N ARG A 105 -22.57 13.53 -9.62
CA ARG A 105 -21.31 13.06 -10.21
C ARG A 105 -21.33 11.62 -10.69
N LEU A 106 -22.33 10.83 -10.28
CA LEU A 106 -22.39 9.39 -10.58
C LEU A 106 -22.19 9.09 -12.07
N VAL A 107 -22.90 9.78 -12.96
CA VAL A 107 -22.80 9.55 -14.42
C VAL A 107 -21.38 9.77 -14.91
N ALA A 108 -20.75 10.88 -14.51
CA ALA A 108 -19.40 11.20 -14.96
C ALA A 108 -18.35 10.18 -14.47
N VAL A 109 -18.47 9.70 -13.23
CA VAL A 109 -17.54 8.70 -12.69
C VAL A 109 -17.77 7.33 -13.33
N THR A 110 -19.03 6.96 -13.58
CA THR A 110 -19.37 5.74 -14.32
C THR A 110 -18.86 5.79 -15.76
N ASP A 111 -18.96 6.91 -16.46
CA ASP A 111 -18.41 7.08 -17.81
C ASP A 111 -16.88 6.89 -17.84
N VAL A 112 -16.18 7.38 -16.81
CA VAL A 112 -14.74 7.13 -16.64
C VAL A 112 -14.46 5.64 -16.44
N ALA A 113 -15.25 4.96 -15.60
CA ALA A 113 -15.12 3.52 -15.41
C ALA A 113 -15.33 2.75 -16.72
N GLN A 114 -16.34 3.11 -17.53
CA GLN A 114 -16.60 2.49 -18.83
C GLN A 114 -15.45 2.68 -19.81
N ALA A 115 -14.92 3.90 -19.92
CA ALA A 115 -13.77 4.18 -20.78
C ALA A 115 -12.53 3.36 -20.39
N LEU A 116 -12.29 3.20 -19.08
CA LEU A 116 -11.21 2.35 -18.57
C LEU A 116 -11.43 0.87 -18.86
N ILE A 117 -12.68 0.38 -18.79
CA ILE A 117 -13.01 -1.00 -19.15
C ILE A 117 -12.70 -1.25 -20.63
N ASP A 118 -13.12 -0.36 -21.53
CA ASP A 118 -12.87 -0.48 -22.97
C ASP A 118 -11.38 -0.47 -23.31
N GLU A 119 -10.62 0.46 -22.70
CA GLU A 119 -9.17 0.55 -22.89
C GLU A 119 -8.47 -0.71 -22.36
N LEU A 120 -8.89 -1.20 -21.19
CA LEU A 120 -8.32 -2.39 -20.58
C LEU A 120 -8.64 -3.65 -21.38
N LEU A 121 -9.84 -3.79 -21.95
CA LEU A 121 -10.19 -4.91 -22.83
C LEU A 121 -9.26 -5.01 -24.04
N ASP A 122 -8.99 -3.89 -24.72
CA ASP A 122 -8.05 -3.85 -25.84
C ASP A 122 -6.61 -4.13 -25.38
N ALA A 123 -6.19 -3.56 -24.25
CA ALA A 123 -4.86 -3.78 -23.68
C ALA A 123 -4.63 -5.26 -23.30
N GLU A 124 -5.61 -5.91 -22.66
CA GLU A 124 -5.57 -7.35 -22.32
C GLU A 124 -5.44 -8.21 -23.58
N LYS A 125 -6.24 -7.92 -24.61
CA LYS A 125 -6.19 -8.66 -25.87
C LYS A 125 -4.82 -8.55 -26.53
N ARG A 126 -4.27 -7.34 -26.65
CA ARG A 126 -2.92 -7.11 -27.22
C ARG A 126 -1.85 -7.82 -26.41
N LEU A 127 -1.95 -7.80 -25.08
CA LEU A 127 -1.01 -8.48 -24.20
C LEU A 127 -1.05 -9.99 -24.43
N VAL A 128 -2.23 -10.60 -24.51
CA VAL A 128 -2.41 -12.02 -24.82
C VAL A 128 -1.82 -12.38 -26.18
N GLU A 129 -2.10 -11.58 -27.22
CA GLU A 129 -1.57 -11.79 -28.57
C GLU A 129 -0.03 -11.79 -28.62
N LYS A 130 0.61 -10.89 -27.86
CA LYS A 130 2.07 -10.77 -27.83
C LYS A 130 2.75 -11.78 -26.91
N THR A 131 2.03 -12.30 -25.92
CA THR A 131 2.57 -13.22 -24.90
C THR A 131 3.26 -14.43 -25.53
N SER A 132 2.61 -15.13 -26.46
CA SER A 132 3.16 -16.36 -27.05
C SER A 132 4.44 -16.10 -27.85
N SER A 133 4.47 -15.02 -28.63
CA SER A 133 5.64 -14.67 -29.43
C SER A 133 6.83 -14.22 -28.57
N THR A 134 6.54 -13.54 -27.45
CA THR A 134 7.57 -13.07 -26.50
C THR A 134 8.11 -14.23 -25.67
N GLN A 135 7.24 -15.13 -25.19
CA GLN A 135 7.66 -16.35 -24.50
C GLN A 135 8.65 -17.15 -25.34
N LYS A 136 8.40 -17.29 -26.65
CA LYS A 136 9.30 -18.01 -27.54
C LYS A 136 10.70 -17.40 -27.60
N VAL A 137 10.81 -16.08 -27.57
CA VAL A 137 12.12 -15.39 -27.52
C VAL A 137 12.81 -15.68 -26.20
N ILE A 138 12.09 -15.58 -25.08
CA ILE A 138 12.61 -15.87 -23.74
C ILE A 138 13.12 -17.32 -23.66
N ASP A 139 12.32 -18.29 -24.10
CA ASP A 139 12.65 -19.73 -24.03
C ASP A 139 13.90 -20.12 -24.84
N THR A 140 14.27 -19.32 -25.84
CA THR A 140 15.43 -19.58 -26.70
C THR A 140 16.63 -18.69 -26.39
N SER A 141 16.51 -17.81 -25.41
CA SER A 141 17.58 -16.88 -25.01
C SER A 141 18.17 -17.31 -23.67
N GLU A 142 19.44 -17.00 -23.45
CA GLU A 142 20.03 -17.04 -22.11
C GLU A 142 19.60 -15.76 -21.39
N ILE A 143 18.94 -15.88 -20.23
CA ILE A 143 18.36 -14.71 -19.57
C ILE A 143 19.41 -14.05 -18.67
N PRO A 144 19.78 -12.77 -18.90
CA PRO A 144 20.70 -12.04 -18.03
C PRO A 144 20.21 -12.06 -16.57
N PRO A 145 21.13 -11.97 -15.59
CA PRO A 145 20.72 -11.89 -14.19
C PRO A 145 19.82 -10.66 -14.01
N SER A 146 18.76 -10.80 -13.24
CA SER A 146 17.79 -9.71 -13.04
C SER A 146 17.13 -9.84 -11.69
N VAL A 147 17.31 -8.84 -10.82
CA VAL A 147 16.69 -8.84 -9.50
C VAL A 147 15.25 -8.36 -9.57
N ARG A 148 14.38 -9.04 -8.84
CA ARG A 148 12.99 -8.65 -8.63
C ARG A 148 12.72 -8.57 -7.14
N LEU A 149 12.04 -7.50 -6.72
CA LEU A 149 11.57 -7.31 -5.35
C LEU A 149 10.06 -7.52 -5.29
N THR A 150 9.59 -8.28 -4.31
CA THR A 150 8.17 -8.50 -4.07
C THR A 150 7.87 -8.24 -2.60
N VAL A 151 6.84 -7.44 -2.31
CA VAL A 151 6.25 -7.34 -0.97
C VAL A 151 5.20 -8.45 -0.86
N ASP A 152 5.50 -9.46 -0.06
CA ASP A 152 4.67 -10.66 0.06
C ASP A 152 3.49 -10.42 1.01
N SER A 153 3.77 -9.76 2.15
CA SER A 153 2.74 -9.40 3.12
C SER A 153 3.17 -8.23 3.98
N VAL A 154 2.17 -7.56 4.56
CA VAL A 154 2.35 -6.53 5.58
C VAL A 154 1.42 -6.94 6.71
N ASP A 155 1.97 -7.13 7.92
CA ASP A 155 1.21 -7.67 9.06
C ASP A 155 0.04 -6.75 9.44
N ARG A 156 0.29 -5.44 9.48
CA ARG A 156 -0.73 -4.40 9.63
C ARG A 156 -0.45 -3.23 8.71
N ARG A 157 -1.48 -2.81 7.95
CA ARG A 157 -1.44 -1.59 7.13
C ARG A 157 -1.87 -0.34 7.87
N SER A 158 -2.50 -0.50 9.02
CA SER A 158 -2.87 0.57 9.94
C SER A 158 -2.31 0.24 11.31
N ILE A 159 -1.56 1.16 11.90
CA ILE A 159 -0.91 1.05 13.21
C ILE A 159 -1.13 2.34 13.99
N SER A 160 -0.98 2.33 15.32
CA SER A 160 -0.90 3.54 16.13
C SER A 160 0.53 4.13 16.11
N VAL A 161 0.68 5.35 16.62
CA VAL A 161 2.00 5.88 17.03
C VAL A 161 2.64 4.92 18.04
N ASP A 162 3.96 4.77 17.96
CA ASP A 162 4.81 3.84 18.73
C ASP A 162 4.49 2.35 18.55
N GLU A 163 3.52 1.99 17.70
CA GLU A 163 3.24 0.61 17.32
C GLU A 163 4.15 0.16 16.17
N GLU A 164 4.60 -1.09 16.24
CA GLU A 164 5.44 -1.72 15.24
C GLU A 164 4.63 -2.64 14.30
N THR A 165 4.99 -2.69 13.01
CA THR A 165 4.49 -3.66 12.04
C THR A 165 5.63 -4.22 11.20
N ALA A 166 5.43 -5.43 10.67
CA ALA A 166 6.42 -6.11 9.82
C ALA A 166 5.98 -6.16 8.36
N ILE A 167 6.93 -5.86 7.47
CA ILE A 167 6.81 -6.00 6.02
C ILE A 167 7.66 -7.21 5.61
N ARG A 168 7.02 -8.26 5.08
CA ARG A 168 7.70 -9.45 4.55
C ARG A 168 7.90 -9.31 3.06
N THR A 169 9.11 -9.55 2.61
CA THR A 169 9.55 -9.26 1.26
C THR A 169 10.51 -10.32 0.74
N THR A 170 10.39 -10.60 -0.55
CA THR A 170 11.23 -11.55 -1.26
C THR A 170 12.01 -10.85 -2.36
N VAL A 171 13.32 -11.05 -2.39
CA VAL A 171 14.15 -10.76 -3.56
C VAL A 171 14.40 -12.04 -4.32
N THR A 172 14.16 -12.04 -5.62
CA THR A 172 14.40 -13.17 -6.52
C THR A 172 15.30 -12.74 -7.67
N ASN A 173 16.29 -13.57 -8.03
CA ASN A 173 16.96 -13.45 -9.31
C ASN A 173 16.14 -14.20 -10.38
N VAL A 174 15.48 -13.48 -11.28
CA VAL A 174 14.64 -14.06 -12.34
C VAL A 174 15.41 -14.41 -13.62
N GLY A 175 16.74 -14.20 -13.61
CA GLY A 175 17.65 -14.59 -14.68
C GLY A 175 18.29 -15.97 -14.46
N GLU A 176 19.17 -16.34 -15.40
CA GLU A 176 19.83 -17.65 -15.45
C GLU A 176 21.31 -17.62 -15.02
N ALA A 177 21.91 -16.42 -14.92
CA ALA A 177 23.23 -16.22 -14.34
C ALA A 177 23.15 -15.69 -12.90
N THR A 178 24.29 -15.63 -12.20
CA THR A 178 24.35 -15.10 -10.84
C THR A 178 24.20 -13.58 -10.83
N ALA A 179 23.34 -13.06 -9.96
CA ALA A 179 23.26 -11.65 -9.62
C ALA A 179 24.25 -11.35 -8.49
N ASP A 180 25.18 -10.43 -8.73
CA ASP A 180 26.23 -10.04 -7.79
C ASP A 180 25.91 -8.70 -7.12
N GLY A 181 26.47 -8.47 -5.92
CA GLY A 181 26.35 -7.19 -5.21
C GLY A 181 24.91 -6.80 -4.89
N VAL A 182 24.06 -7.77 -4.55
CA VAL A 182 22.64 -7.52 -4.28
C VAL A 182 22.47 -6.84 -2.92
N ASP A 183 21.92 -5.63 -2.92
CA ASP A 183 21.57 -4.84 -1.74
C ASP A 183 20.16 -4.25 -1.83
N ILE A 184 19.56 -3.99 -0.69
CA ILE A 184 18.27 -3.31 -0.56
C ILE A 184 18.49 -2.03 0.21
N ARG A 185 18.02 -0.91 -0.33
CA ARG A 185 17.92 0.37 0.36
C ARG A 185 16.48 0.64 0.75
N ILE A 186 16.28 1.10 1.96
CA ILE A 186 14.98 1.37 2.56
C ILE A 186 14.90 2.88 2.82
N GLY A 187 13.87 3.52 2.29
CA GLY A 187 13.54 4.91 2.57
C GLY A 187 12.11 5.01 3.12
N SER A 188 11.83 6.03 3.91
CA SER A 188 10.49 6.31 4.44
C SER A 188 10.16 7.80 4.41
N THR A 189 8.86 8.11 4.51
CA THR A 189 8.37 9.47 4.81
C THR A 189 8.44 9.77 6.31
N ASN A 190 8.35 11.05 6.67
CA ASN A 190 8.34 11.48 8.07
C ASN A 190 7.10 10.95 8.79
N GLY A 191 7.28 10.30 9.95
CA GLY A 191 6.19 9.69 10.73
C GLY A 191 6.18 8.17 10.66
N ILE A 192 7.15 7.56 9.97
CA ILE A 192 7.44 6.14 10.10
C ILE A 192 8.94 5.87 10.03
N THR A 193 9.45 5.09 10.97
CA THR A 193 10.88 4.76 11.08
C THR A 193 11.10 3.26 10.86
N PRO A 194 11.89 2.85 9.85
CA PRO A 194 12.33 1.48 9.70
C PRO A 194 13.44 1.13 10.69
N ASP A 195 13.49 -0.14 11.12
CA ASP A 195 14.54 -0.68 12.00
C ASP A 195 15.93 -0.70 11.35
N THR A 196 15.98 -0.69 10.02
CA THR A 196 17.21 -0.56 9.22
C THR A 196 16.98 0.25 7.95
N GLU A 197 18.00 0.98 7.52
CA GLU A 197 18.02 1.71 6.25
C GLU A 197 18.49 0.85 5.07
N SER A 198 19.09 -0.32 5.35
CA SER A 198 19.57 -1.21 4.29
C SER A 198 19.68 -2.69 4.70
N HIS A 199 19.68 -3.57 3.71
CA HIS A 199 19.91 -5.00 3.87
C HIS A 199 20.82 -5.53 2.74
N THR A 200 21.92 -6.19 3.08
CA THR A 200 22.85 -6.78 2.09
C THR A 200 22.58 -8.26 1.91
N ILE A 201 22.31 -8.68 0.67
CA ILE A 201 22.11 -10.09 0.31
C ILE A 201 23.42 -10.70 -0.22
N GLY A 202 24.19 -9.95 -1.02
CA GLY A 202 25.46 -10.43 -1.58
C GLY A 202 25.28 -11.00 -2.98
N ALA A 203 25.25 -12.32 -3.14
CA ALA A 203 25.07 -12.95 -4.45
C ALA A 203 23.80 -13.81 -4.45
N LEU A 204 23.10 -13.84 -5.58
CA LEU A 204 21.92 -14.68 -5.82
C LEU A 204 22.10 -15.50 -7.09
N GLY A 205 22.09 -16.82 -6.96
CA GLY A 205 22.08 -17.74 -8.08
C GLY A 205 20.80 -17.65 -8.92
N ALA A 206 20.79 -18.39 -10.03
CA ALA A 206 19.63 -18.45 -10.94
C ALA A 206 18.37 -18.92 -10.20
N SER A 207 17.27 -18.17 -10.32
CA SER A 207 15.99 -18.46 -9.64
C SER A 207 16.08 -18.52 -8.10
N GLU A 208 17.21 -18.15 -7.50
CA GLU A 208 17.37 -18.11 -6.05
C GLU A 208 16.52 -16.98 -5.47
N LYS A 209 15.99 -17.25 -4.26
CA LYS A 209 15.14 -16.33 -3.52
C LYS A 209 15.70 -16.13 -2.12
N VAL A 210 15.70 -14.89 -1.67
CA VAL A 210 15.99 -14.52 -0.30
C VAL A 210 14.80 -13.74 0.25
N GLU A 211 14.27 -14.23 1.36
CA GLU A 211 13.23 -13.58 2.13
C GLU A 211 13.88 -12.72 3.22
N PHE A 212 13.36 -11.51 3.43
CA PHE A 212 13.72 -10.67 4.56
C PHE A 212 12.46 -10.02 5.16
N SER A 213 12.53 -9.74 6.45
CA SER A 213 11.48 -9.03 7.20
C SER A 213 12.03 -7.67 7.60
N LEU A 214 11.28 -6.62 7.29
CA LEU A 214 11.56 -5.23 7.68
C LEU A 214 10.56 -4.83 8.76
N HIS A 215 11.05 -4.36 9.90
CA HIS A 215 10.20 -3.84 10.97
C HIS A 215 10.14 -2.32 10.88
N VAL A 216 8.96 -1.75 11.05
CA VAL A 216 8.74 -0.30 11.00
C VAL A 216 7.86 0.13 12.16
N VAL A 217 8.18 1.28 12.76
CA VAL A 217 7.44 1.89 13.88
C VAL A 217 6.79 3.18 13.42
N GLY A 218 5.54 3.43 13.80
CA GLY A 218 4.86 4.69 13.54
C GLY A 218 5.34 5.78 14.50
N ASP A 219 5.79 6.93 13.97
CA ASP A 219 6.26 8.05 14.80
C ASP A 219 5.39 9.30 14.65
N GLY A 220 4.43 9.28 13.72
CA GLY A 220 3.58 10.43 13.43
C GLY A 220 2.39 10.06 12.58
N SER A 221 1.23 10.60 12.95
CA SER A 221 -0.04 10.27 12.33
C SER A 221 -0.12 10.64 10.84
N GLY A 222 -0.98 9.95 10.11
CA GLY A 222 -1.23 10.17 8.70
C GLY A 222 -0.82 9.01 7.79
N SER A 223 -0.90 9.26 6.48
CA SER A 223 -0.54 8.29 5.45
C SER A 223 0.97 8.35 5.17
N GLN A 224 1.66 7.25 5.46
CA GLN A 224 3.11 7.13 5.35
C GLN A 224 3.49 6.11 4.30
N SER A 225 4.66 6.29 3.67
CA SER A 225 5.17 5.36 2.67
C SER A 225 6.57 4.87 3.01
N VAL A 226 6.80 3.58 2.78
CA VAL A 226 8.09 2.90 2.87
C VAL A 226 8.48 2.44 1.46
N ASP A 227 9.60 2.95 0.96
CA ASP A 227 10.19 2.60 -0.32
C ASP A 227 11.31 1.59 -0.12
N LEU A 228 11.18 0.42 -0.75
CA LEU A 228 12.19 -0.62 -0.78
C LEU A 228 12.77 -0.71 -2.18
N ARG A 229 14.06 -0.42 -2.34
CA ARG A 229 14.77 -0.46 -3.62
C ARG A 229 15.84 -1.52 -3.58
N VAL A 230 15.71 -2.56 -4.39
CA VAL A 230 16.78 -3.54 -4.61
C VAL A 230 17.70 -3.04 -5.73
N HIS A 231 19.00 -3.23 -5.55
CA HIS A 231 20.06 -2.98 -6.51
C HIS A 231 20.97 -4.20 -6.62
N SER A 232 21.58 -4.37 -7.78
CA SER A 232 22.63 -5.35 -8.05
C SER A 232 23.64 -4.77 -9.04
N ASP A 233 24.90 -5.16 -8.91
CA ASP A 233 26.00 -4.73 -9.76
C ASP A 233 25.80 -5.11 -11.23
N ASN A 234 25.17 -6.28 -11.48
CA ASN A 234 24.99 -6.83 -12.83
C ASN A 234 23.53 -7.20 -13.15
N ALA A 235 22.61 -7.15 -12.18
CA ALA A 235 21.22 -7.59 -12.35
C ALA A 235 20.18 -6.44 -12.30
N GLY A 236 20.63 -5.19 -12.34
CA GLY A 236 19.76 -4.02 -12.39
C GLY A 236 19.14 -3.65 -11.05
N THR A 237 17.94 -3.07 -11.09
CA THR A 237 17.23 -2.54 -9.92
C THR A 237 15.74 -2.80 -10.01
N ASP A 238 15.08 -2.96 -8.86
CA ASP A 238 13.62 -3.00 -8.75
C ASP A 238 13.16 -2.18 -7.53
N LEU A 239 11.89 -1.76 -7.52
CA LEU A 239 11.32 -0.89 -6.47
C LEU A 239 9.94 -1.39 -6.07
N ALA A 240 9.70 -1.44 -4.76
CA ALA A 240 8.38 -1.61 -4.19
C ALA A 240 8.09 -0.50 -3.17
N THR A 241 6.87 0.01 -3.18
CA THR A 241 6.40 1.00 -2.20
C THR A 241 5.26 0.39 -1.39
N VAL A 242 5.35 0.53 -0.07
CA VAL A 242 4.30 0.13 0.87
C VAL A 242 3.72 1.40 1.47
N VAL A 243 2.40 1.56 1.40
CA VAL A 243 1.67 2.63 2.08
C VAL A 243 1.04 2.07 3.35
N LEU A 244 1.25 2.80 4.46
CA LEU A 244 0.78 2.52 5.80
C LEU A 244 0.01 3.74 6.32
N THR A 245 -0.95 3.51 7.21
CA THR A 245 -1.63 4.57 7.95
C THR A 245 -1.21 4.51 9.40
N VAL A 246 -0.63 5.59 9.91
CA VAL A 246 -0.34 5.75 11.34
C VAL A 246 -1.48 6.56 11.94
N GLN A 247 -2.12 6.02 12.97
CA GLN A 247 -3.20 6.68 13.70
C GLN A 247 -2.63 7.29 14.97
N GLU A 248 -3.18 8.43 15.37
CA GLU A 248 -2.92 8.95 16.72
C GLU A 248 -3.41 7.93 17.74
N GLU A 249 -2.65 7.78 18.80
CA GLU A 249 -3.09 6.98 19.93
C GLU A 249 -4.30 7.67 20.57
N ARG A 250 -5.44 6.99 20.50
CA ARG A 250 -6.66 7.45 21.16
C ARG A 250 -6.79 6.71 22.48
N LEU A 251 -6.69 7.46 23.57
CA LEU A 251 -6.99 6.96 24.90
C LEU A 251 -8.44 6.46 24.97
N SER A 252 -8.75 5.57 25.91
CA SER A 252 -10.14 5.15 26.13
C SER A 252 -10.98 6.35 26.62
N PRO A 253 -12.29 6.41 26.34
CA PRO A 253 -13.16 7.41 26.96
C PRO A 253 -13.11 7.32 28.49
N ILE A 254 -13.05 8.47 29.15
CA ILE A 254 -12.96 8.55 30.60
C ILE A 254 -14.37 8.40 31.21
N GLY A 255 -14.54 7.53 32.21
CA GLY A 255 -15.81 7.34 32.90
C GLY A 255 -16.95 6.93 31.97
N ASN A 256 -17.95 7.81 31.79
CA ASN A 256 -19.13 7.57 30.94
C ASN A 256 -19.18 8.48 29.71
N PHE A 257 -18.09 9.18 29.37
CA PHE A 257 -18.04 9.97 28.14
C PHE A 257 -18.03 9.05 26.91
N GLU A 258 -18.60 9.53 25.81
CA GLU A 258 -18.63 8.75 24.55
C GLU A 258 -17.32 8.89 23.76
N ASN A 259 -16.62 10.02 23.94
CA ASN A 259 -15.41 10.35 23.20
C ASN A 259 -14.16 10.16 24.07
N SER A 260 -13.06 9.82 23.41
CA SER A 260 -11.73 9.82 24.01
C SER A 260 -11.30 11.24 24.36
N PRO A 261 -10.51 11.43 25.43
CA PRO A 261 -9.92 12.73 25.70
C PRO A 261 -9.02 13.17 24.54
N THR A 262 -8.87 14.48 24.33
CA THR A 262 -8.01 15.04 23.27
C THR A 262 -7.04 16.09 23.79
N ASP A 263 -6.02 16.37 22.98
CA ASP A 263 -5.02 17.43 23.16
C ASP A 263 -5.23 18.53 22.09
N PRO A 264 -6.11 19.52 22.34
CA PRO A 264 -6.37 20.63 21.43
C PRO A 264 -5.18 21.51 21.06
N ASP A 265 -4.17 21.64 21.93
CA ASP A 265 -3.05 22.57 21.73
C ASP A 265 -1.72 21.93 21.30
N GLY A 266 -1.67 20.59 21.32
CA GLY A 266 -0.60 19.75 20.80
C GLY A 266 0.64 19.71 21.69
N ASP A 267 0.52 19.99 22.99
CA ASP A 267 1.64 19.97 23.93
C ASP A 267 1.93 18.58 24.54
N GLY A 268 1.06 17.61 24.25
CA GLY A 268 1.13 16.22 24.72
C GLY A 268 0.30 15.95 25.99
N LEU A 269 -0.30 16.98 26.60
CA LEU A 269 -1.25 16.84 27.70
C LEU A 269 -2.68 16.88 27.15
N TYR A 270 -3.58 16.13 27.76
CA TYR A 270 -4.93 15.93 27.24
C TYR A 270 -5.94 16.74 28.07
N GLU A 271 -6.05 18.03 27.77
CA GLU A 271 -6.91 18.96 28.52
C GLU A 271 -8.41 18.85 28.20
N ASP A 272 -8.79 18.33 27.03
CA ASP A 272 -10.19 18.02 26.67
C ASP A 272 -10.57 16.63 27.19
N ILE A 273 -10.80 16.55 28.50
CA ILE A 273 -11.06 15.31 29.23
C ILE A 273 -12.33 14.61 28.76
N ASN A 274 -13.34 15.38 28.36
CA ASN A 274 -14.63 14.84 27.94
C ASN A 274 -14.69 14.53 26.42
N GLY A 275 -13.68 14.96 25.66
CA GLY A 275 -13.52 14.65 24.25
C GLY A 275 -14.52 15.38 23.34
N ASP A 276 -15.02 16.55 23.73
CA ASP A 276 -15.95 17.34 22.87
C ASP A 276 -15.24 18.30 21.90
N GLY A 277 -13.90 18.27 21.91
CA GLY A 277 -13.02 19.07 21.06
C GLY A 277 -12.78 20.47 21.60
N ARG A 278 -13.10 20.76 22.87
CA ARG A 278 -12.88 22.07 23.50
C ARG A 278 -12.39 21.89 24.93
N PHE A 279 -11.37 22.67 25.29
CA PHE A 279 -10.98 22.83 26.68
C PHE A 279 -11.83 23.88 27.38
N ASP A 280 -12.66 23.47 28.35
CA ASP A 280 -13.42 24.38 29.20
C ASP A 280 -13.61 23.88 30.65
N LEU A 281 -14.46 24.56 31.42
CA LEU A 281 -14.68 24.23 32.83
C LEU A 281 -15.26 22.82 33.04
N VAL A 282 -15.93 22.24 32.03
CA VAL A 282 -16.47 20.89 32.08
C VAL A 282 -15.35 19.86 32.16
N ASP A 283 -14.21 20.11 31.52
CA ASP A 283 -13.05 19.20 31.57
C ASP A 283 -12.39 19.15 32.93
N VAL A 284 -12.25 20.30 33.59
CA VAL A 284 -11.75 20.35 34.98
C VAL A 284 -12.67 19.56 35.92
N GLN A 285 -13.99 19.66 35.72
CA GLN A 285 -14.97 18.89 36.49
C GLN A 285 -14.91 17.40 36.15
N ALA A 286 -14.69 17.07 34.88
CA ALA A 286 -14.56 15.72 34.37
C ALA A 286 -13.33 15.01 34.95
N LEU A 287 -12.16 15.68 34.98
CA LEU A 287 -10.95 15.14 35.58
C LEU A 287 -11.13 14.90 37.08
N PHE A 288 -11.71 15.88 37.79
CA PHE A 288 -12.00 15.72 39.21
C PHE A 288 -12.94 14.54 39.50
N ALA A 289 -13.99 14.36 38.68
CA ALA A 289 -15.00 13.33 38.88
C ALA A 289 -14.49 11.92 38.56
N ASN A 290 -13.51 11.79 37.66
CA ASN A 290 -13.01 10.51 37.15
C ASN A 290 -11.53 10.31 37.47
N LEU A 291 -11.01 10.95 38.51
CA LEU A 291 -9.58 10.96 38.81
C LEU A 291 -8.99 9.56 39.03
N ASP A 292 -9.80 8.63 39.53
CA ASP A 292 -9.46 7.22 39.75
C ASP A 292 -9.67 6.32 38.50
N ASP A 293 -10.07 6.89 37.35
CA ASP A 293 -10.30 6.13 36.11
C ASP A 293 -8.99 5.52 35.59
N GLU A 294 -9.07 4.27 35.10
CA GLU A 294 -7.90 3.55 34.60
C GLU A 294 -7.23 4.26 33.43
N THR A 295 -7.99 4.97 32.59
CA THR A 295 -7.43 5.78 31.49
C THR A 295 -6.54 6.89 32.03
N ILE A 296 -6.95 7.55 33.11
CA ILE A 296 -6.18 8.64 33.71
C ILE A 296 -4.96 8.07 34.44
N GLN A 297 -5.17 7.07 35.30
CA GLN A 297 -4.14 6.56 36.19
C GLN A 297 -3.05 5.75 35.46
N ASN A 298 -3.36 5.12 34.33
CA ASN A 298 -2.38 4.36 33.54
C ASN A 298 -1.58 5.22 32.56
N ASN A 299 -1.97 6.48 32.33
CA ASN A 299 -1.32 7.37 31.36
C ASN A 299 -0.93 8.71 32.02
N PRO A 300 -0.10 8.70 33.07
CA PRO A 300 0.27 9.92 33.79
C PRO A 300 0.93 10.97 32.89
N GLU A 301 1.67 10.56 31.87
CA GLU A 301 2.28 11.45 30.87
C GLU A 301 1.27 12.34 30.13
N ALA A 302 0.00 11.94 30.05
CA ALA A 302 -1.06 12.71 29.40
C ALA A 302 -1.86 13.60 30.36
N PHE A 303 -1.82 13.34 31.67
CA PHE A 303 -2.70 14.00 32.66
C PHE A 303 -1.97 14.61 33.87
N ASP A 304 -0.65 14.46 33.98
CA ASP A 304 0.19 15.12 34.98
C ASP A 304 0.50 16.57 34.54
N PHE A 305 -0.52 17.42 34.66
CA PHE A 305 -0.42 18.83 34.28
C PHE A 305 0.60 19.60 35.13
N ASN A 306 0.93 19.11 36.32
CA ASN A 306 1.84 19.76 37.25
C ASN A 306 3.31 19.30 37.11
N GLY A 307 3.54 18.13 36.50
CA GLY A 307 4.84 17.56 36.19
C GLY A 307 5.55 16.89 37.37
N ASP A 308 4.84 16.42 38.40
CA ASP A 308 5.42 15.76 39.57
C ASP A 308 5.53 14.23 39.47
N GLY A 309 5.04 13.65 38.37
CA GLY A 309 5.07 12.24 38.04
C GLY A 309 3.86 11.45 38.56
N SER A 310 2.82 12.12 39.07
CA SER A 310 1.58 11.51 39.52
C SER A 310 0.37 12.33 39.09
N VAL A 311 -0.78 11.67 38.90
CA VAL A 311 -2.04 12.37 38.60
C VAL A 311 -2.91 12.38 39.84
N ASP A 312 -3.03 13.54 40.47
CA ASP A 312 -3.80 13.75 41.69
C ASP A 312 -4.63 15.05 41.67
N ILE A 313 -5.13 15.46 42.85
CA ILE A 313 -5.96 16.66 42.98
C ILE A 313 -5.21 17.96 42.64
N VAL A 314 -3.88 17.96 42.66
CA VAL A 314 -3.02 19.08 42.28
C VAL A 314 -3.07 19.27 40.76
N ASP A 315 -3.16 18.20 39.97
CA ASP A 315 -3.33 18.26 38.52
C ASP A 315 -4.67 18.89 38.12
N VAL A 316 -5.74 18.59 38.86
CA VAL A 316 -7.04 19.27 38.68
C VAL A 316 -6.91 20.78 38.93
N GLN A 317 -6.14 21.18 39.93
CA GLN A 317 -5.92 22.60 40.23
C GLN A 317 -5.08 23.27 39.15
N GLN A 318 -4.07 22.56 38.64
CA GLN A 318 -3.19 23.03 37.60
C GLN A 318 -3.94 23.19 36.27
N LEU A 319 -4.77 22.21 35.91
CA LEU A 319 -5.67 22.27 34.76
C LEU A 319 -6.64 23.46 34.90
N PHE A 320 -7.22 23.68 36.09
CA PHE A 320 -8.09 24.84 36.32
C PHE A 320 -7.37 26.19 36.09
N THR A 321 -6.07 26.30 36.41
CA THR A 321 -5.31 27.53 36.17
C THR A 321 -4.96 27.81 34.71
N GLN A 322 -5.14 26.84 33.82
CA GLN A 322 -4.88 27.00 32.38
C GLN A 322 -6.07 27.56 31.60
N LEU A 323 -7.28 27.61 32.20
CA LEU A 323 -8.49 28.26 31.63
C LEU A 323 -8.34 29.79 31.47
#